data_AF-T0LR91-F1
#
_entry.id   AF-T0LR91-F1
#
_cell.length_a   1.000
_cell.length_b   1.000
_cell.length_c   1.000
_cell.angle_alpha   90.00
_cell.angle_beta   90.00
_cell.angle_gamma   90.00
#
_symmetry.space_group_name_H-M   'P 1'
#
loop_
_entity.id
_entity.type
_entity.pdbx_description
1 polymer ?
#
loop_
_entity_poly.entity_id
_entity_poly.type
_entity_poly.pdbx_seq_one_letter_code
_entity_poly.pdbx_strand_id
1 'polypeptide(L)'
;MDSIPQTLWDAKVPLHITHPSHPNTPLITSLPRFSYLALLVPRCSAFFRSQVSAFHHEELLLRNLPLGLLVDLYQPSLPWRLTVSDGDSWDISDTFLNCVKEVS
;
A
#
# COMPACT_ATOMS: atom_id res chain seq x y z
N MET A 1 -25.77 14.41 1.69
CA MET A 1 -25.15 13.53 0.68
C MET A 1 -23.86 14.21 0.28
N ASP A 2 -22.73 13.57 0.54
CA ASP A 2 -21.45 14.09 0.11
C ASP A 2 -21.39 14.11 -1.43
N SER A 3 -20.65 15.06 -1.98
CA SER A 3 -20.47 15.14 -3.43
C SER A 3 -19.73 13.89 -3.94
N ILE A 4 -19.86 13.58 -5.23
CA ILE A 4 -19.11 12.46 -5.84
C ILE A 4 -17.60 12.62 -5.59
N PRO A 5 -16.96 13.80 -5.76
CA PRO A 5 -15.55 13.99 -5.44
C PRO A 5 -15.20 13.68 -3.97
N GLN A 6 -16.05 14.11 -3.03
CA GLN A 6 -15.82 13.88 -1.61
C GLN A 6 -15.93 12.39 -1.26
N THR A 7 -16.95 11.71 -1.80
CA THR A 7 -17.15 10.26 -1.63
C THR A 7 -15.95 9.47 -2.15
N LEU A 8 -15.41 9.86 -3.31
CA LEU A 8 -14.22 9.25 -3.88
C LEU A 8 -12.99 9.50 -3.00
N TRP A 9 -12.79 10.74 -2.54
CA TRP A 9 -11.67 11.11 -1.68
C TRP A 9 -11.65 10.34 -0.35
N ASP A 10 -12.82 10.15 0.25
CA ASP A 10 -12.97 9.46 1.54
C ASP A 10 -12.93 7.93 1.43
N ALA A 11 -12.93 7.37 0.23
CA ALA A 11 -12.88 5.94 0.02
C ALA A 11 -11.59 5.33 0.60
N LYS A 12 -11.71 4.24 1.37
CA LYS A 12 -10.59 3.55 2.00
C LYS A 12 -10.56 2.07 1.65
N VAL A 13 -9.35 1.53 1.61
CA VAL A 13 -9.10 0.11 1.39
C VAL A 13 -8.64 -0.49 2.72
N PRO A 14 -9.36 -1.48 3.28
CA PRO A 14 -8.91 -2.22 4.46
C PRO A 14 -7.78 -3.18 4.09
N LEU A 15 -6.70 -3.17 4.87
CA LEU A 15 -5.45 -3.89 4.65
C LEU A 15 -5.15 -4.81 5.84
N HIS A 16 -4.71 -6.03 5.52
CA HIS A 16 -4.20 -7.01 6.46
C HIS A 16 -2.77 -7.36 6.08
N ILE A 17 -1.79 -6.78 6.77
CA ILE A 17 -0.38 -6.85 6.39
C ILE A 17 0.36 -7.81 7.32
N THR A 18 1.09 -8.77 6.76
CA THR A 18 1.89 -9.75 7.51
C THR A 18 3.36 -9.66 7.14
N HIS A 19 4.25 -9.84 8.12
CA HIS A 19 5.68 -10.03 7.88
C HIS A 19 6.04 -11.52 8.05
N PRO A 20 6.82 -12.14 7.16
CA PRO A 20 7.19 -13.56 7.25
C PRO A 20 7.84 -13.98 8.57
N SER A 21 8.64 -13.08 9.17
CA SER A 21 9.25 -13.32 10.49
C SER A 21 8.27 -13.23 11.67
N HIS A 22 7.09 -12.63 11.46
CA HIS A 22 6.06 -12.44 12.48
C HIS A 22 4.66 -12.82 11.96
N PRO A 23 4.44 -14.09 11.56
CA PRO A 23 3.24 -14.49 10.83
C PRO A 23 1.94 -14.38 11.64
N ASN A 24 2.03 -14.43 12.97
CA ASN A 24 0.88 -14.41 13.87
C ASN A 24 0.49 -13.01 14.37
N THR A 25 1.22 -11.97 13.97
CA THR A 25 0.98 -10.58 14.43
C THR A 25 0.82 -9.64 13.24
N PRO A 26 -0.33 -9.69 12.55
CA PRO A 26 -0.58 -8.83 11.39
C PRO A 26 -0.82 -7.37 11.81
N LEU A 27 -0.39 -6.43 10.96
CA LEU A 27 -0.80 -5.03 11.02
C LEU A 27 -2.12 -4.87 10.26
N ILE A 28 -3.19 -4.56 11.00
CA ILE A 28 -4.52 -4.28 10.44
C ILE A 28 -4.70 -2.75 10.37
N THR A 29 -4.94 -2.22 9.18
CA THR A 29 -5.13 -0.78 8.97
C THR A 29 -6.01 -0.51 7.75
N SER A 30 -6.45 0.73 7.57
CA SER A 30 -7.07 1.19 6.32
C SER A 30 -6.22 2.30 5.70
N LEU A 31 -6.15 2.36 4.38
CA LEU A 31 -5.47 3.42 3.65
C LEU A 31 -6.42 4.06 2.63
N PRO A 32 -6.37 5.39 2.40
CA PRO A 32 -7.19 6.03 1.37
C PRO A 32 -6.93 5.43 0.00
N ARG A 33 -7.97 5.32 -0.83
CA ARG A 33 -7.88 4.78 -2.19
C ARG A 33 -6.98 5.64 -3.09
N PHE A 34 -7.01 6.95 -2.90
CA PHE A 34 -6.13 7.93 -3.55
C PHE A 34 -4.83 8.15 -2.76
N SER A 35 -4.11 7.06 -2.49
CA SER A 35 -2.85 7.06 -1.74
C SER A 35 -1.91 6.00 -2.33
N TYR A 36 -0.72 5.82 -1.74
CA TYR A 36 0.28 4.83 -2.14
C TYR A 36 0.61 3.91 -0.97
N LEU A 37 0.81 2.61 -1.23
CA LEU A 37 1.21 1.63 -0.20
C LEU A 37 2.51 2.04 0.51
N ALA A 38 3.40 2.71 -0.20
CA ALA A 38 4.68 3.10 0.35
C ALA A 38 4.62 4.11 1.50
N LEU A 39 3.52 4.86 1.64
CA LEU A 39 3.29 5.69 2.82
C LEU A 39 3.19 4.86 4.11
N LEU A 40 2.93 3.55 3.99
CA LEU A 40 2.94 2.63 5.13
C LEU A 40 4.32 2.10 5.47
N VAL A 41 5.35 2.28 4.64
CA VAL A 41 6.70 1.73 4.88
C VAL A 41 7.23 2.09 6.27
N PRO A 42 7.28 3.37 6.70
CA PRO A 42 7.81 3.71 8.03
C PRO A 42 7.02 3.07 9.16
N ARG A 43 5.69 2.98 9.00
CA ARG A 43 4.79 2.39 10.00
C ARG A 43 4.94 0.88 10.09
N CYS A 44 5.04 0.19 8.95
CA CYS A 44 5.31 -1.24 8.89
C CYS A 44 6.67 -1.56 9.50
N SER A 45 7.70 -0.79 9.15
CA SER A 45 9.05 -0.98 9.71
C SER A 45 9.08 -0.82 11.23
N ALA A 46 8.41 0.22 11.76
CA ALA A 46 8.29 0.42 13.19
C ALA A 46 7.50 -0.69 13.90
N PHE A 47 6.41 -1.17 13.28
CA PHE A 47 5.55 -2.21 13.86
C PHE A 47 6.23 -3.58 13.91
N PHE A 48 6.85 -3.99 12.79
CA PHE A 48 7.53 -5.31 12.68
C PHE A 48 8.96 -5.29 13.22
N ARG A 49 9.48 -4.12 13.62
CA ARG A 49 10.87 -3.92 14.06
C ARG A 49 11.89 -4.47 13.04
N SER A 50 11.56 -4.34 11.76
CA SER A 50 12.35 -4.78 10.62
C SER A 50 12.36 -3.73 9.52
N GLN A 51 13.32 -3.76 8.61
CA GLN A 51 13.38 -2.80 7.50
C GLN A 51 12.48 -3.26 6.35
N VAL A 52 11.20 -2.90 6.43
CA VAL A 52 10.24 -3.15 5.34
C VAL A 52 10.56 -2.23 4.16
N SER A 53 10.57 -2.80 2.96
CA SER A 53 10.79 -2.03 1.73
C SER A 53 9.86 -2.42 0.57
N ALA A 54 9.19 -3.57 0.66
CA ALA A 54 8.34 -4.07 -0.40
C ALA A 54 7.01 -4.65 0.11
N PHE A 55 6.00 -4.64 -0.77
CA PHE A 55 4.68 -5.23 -0.53
C PHE A 55 4.38 -6.27 -1.61
N HIS A 56 3.83 -7.40 -1.18
CA HIS A 56 3.46 -8.51 -2.04
C HIS A 56 1.97 -8.78 -1.92
N HIS A 57 1.33 -9.02 -3.05
CA HIS A 57 0.02 -9.66 -3.12
C HIS A 57 0.27 -11.12 -3.50
N GLU A 58 -0.03 -12.03 -2.55
CA GLU A 58 0.40 -13.43 -2.66
C GLU A 58 1.92 -13.50 -2.81
N GLU A 59 2.43 -14.01 -3.93
CA GLU A 59 3.86 -14.07 -4.26
C GLU A 59 4.31 -12.95 -5.21
N LEU A 60 3.40 -12.06 -5.63
CA LEU A 60 3.68 -11.01 -6.59
C LEU A 60 4.10 -9.71 -5.92
N LEU A 61 5.31 -9.24 -6.25
CA LEU A 61 5.78 -7.91 -5.87
C LEU A 61 4.90 -6.82 -6.50
N LEU A 62 4.31 -5.98 -5.65
CA LEU A 62 3.49 -4.86 -6.09
C LEU A 62 4.35 -3.68 -6.51
N ARG A 63 3.98 -3.09 -7.66
CA ARG A 63 4.60 -1.86 -8.17
C ARG A 63 4.18 -0.65 -7.35
N ASN A 64 4.99 0.40 -7.38
CA ASN A 64 4.66 1.68 -6.77
C ASN A 64 3.61 2.45 -7.60
N LEU A 65 2.36 1.99 -7.54
CA LEU A 65 1.21 2.59 -8.18
C LEU A 65 0.19 3.07 -7.13
N PRO A 66 -0.75 3.96 -7.50
CA PRO A 66 -1.84 4.33 -6.61
C PRO A 66 -2.58 3.10 -6.08
N LEU A 67 -2.90 3.10 -4.79
CA LEU A 67 -3.56 2.01 -4.09
C LEU A 67 -4.85 1.60 -4.77
N GLY A 68 -5.69 2.57 -5.14
CA GLY A 68 -6.93 2.32 -5.85
C GLY A 68 -6.75 1.64 -7.19
N LEU A 69 -5.70 2.01 -7.94
CA LEU A 69 -5.39 1.37 -9.21
C LEU A 69 -4.95 -0.08 -9.01
N LEU A 70 -4.13 -0.35 -7.99
CA LEU A 70 -3.74 -1.72 -7.67
C LEU A 70 -4.95 -2.56 -7.26
N VAL A 71 -5.88 -2.01 -6.45
CA VAL A 71 -7.12 -2.70 -6.10
C VAL A 71 -7.96 -3.03 -7.34
N ASP A 72 -8.07 -2.11 -8.30
CA ASP A 72 -8.83 -2.34 -9.52
C ASP A 72 -8.19 -3.41 -10.43
N LEU A 73 -6.85 -3.46 -10.47
CA LEU A 73 -6.08 -4.43 -11.26
C LEU A 73 -6.13 -5.84 -10.68
N TYR A 74 -5.90 -5.97 -9.36
CA TYR A 74 -5.80 -7.27 -8.70
C TYR A 74 -7.12 -7.79 -8.13
N GLN A 75 -8.14 -6.93 -8.02
CA GLN A 75 -9.47 -7.26 -7.49
C GLN A 75 -9.45 -8.13 -6.22
N PRO A 76 -8.71 -7.72 -5.17
CA PRO A 76 -8.51 -8.56 -3.99
C PRO A 76 -9.80 -8.70 -3.17
N SER A 77 -9.94 -9.82 -2.47
CA SER A 77 -10.91 -9.92 -1.38
C SER A 77 -10.53 -8.98 -0.24
N LEU A 78 -11.53 -8.34 0.38
CA LEU A 78 -11.33 -7.42 1.50
C LEU A 78 -11.51 -8.16 2.85
N PRO A 79 -10.67 -7.89 3.87
CA PRO A 79 -9.51 -6.99 3.84
C PRO A 79 -8.39 -7.52 2.94
N TRP A 80 -7.75 -6.62 2.17
CA TRP A 80 -6.71 -7.00 1.23
C TRP A 80 -5.48 -7.50 1.99
N ARG A 81 -5.15 -8.77 1.78
CA ARG A 81 -4.03 -9.46 2.42
C ARG A 81 -2.74 -9.20 1.65
N LEU A 82 -1.75 -8.65 2.36
CA LEU A 82 -0.44 -8.31 1.82
C LEU A 82 0.66 -8.90 2.68
N THR A 83 1.76 -9.29 2.05
CA THR A 83 2.98 -9.71 2.74
C THR A 83 4.07 -8.67 2.51
N VAL A 84 4.75 -8.24 3.56
CA VAL A 84 5.89 -7.33 3.47
C VAL A 84 7.19 -8.11 3.45
N SER A 85 8.23 -7.57 2.81
CA SER A 85 9.57 -8.15 2.86
C SER A 85 10.63 -7.07 3.09
N ASP A 86 11.78 -7.53 3.57
CA ASP A 86 13.02 -6.76 3.64
C ASP A 86 13.76 -6.87 2.29
N GLY A 87 14.37 -5.79 1.81
CA GLY A 87 15.07 -5.77 0.52
C GLY A 87 15.51 -4.38 0.08
N ASP A 88 16.30 -4.29 -0.99
CA ASP A 88 16.80 -3.01 -1.51
C ASP A 88 15.62 -2.09 -1.89
N SER A 89 15.59 -0.92 -1.25
CA SER A 89 14.51 0.03 -1.35
C SER A 89 14.18 0.32 -2.81
N TRP A 90 12.96 0.03 -3.24
CA TRP A 90 12.48 0.60 -4.48
C TRP A 90 12.37 2.11 -4.26
N ASP A 91 12.91 2.87 -5.21
CA ASP A 91 12.94 4.34 -5.25
C ASP A 91 11.51 4.91 -5.40
N ILE A 92 10.73 4.76 -4.34
CA ILE A 92 9.29 5.03 -4.35
C ILE A 92 9.03 6.54 -4.37
N SER A 93 9.88 7.32 -3.71
CA SER A 93 9.71 8.77 -3.59
C SER A 93 9.70 9.47 -4.95
N ASP A 94 10.45 8.94 -5.91
CA ASP A 94 10.58 9.55 -7.24
C ASP A 94 9.33 9.32 -8.11
N THR A 95 8.63 8.21 -7.96
CA THR A 95 7.51 7.87 -8.87
C THR A 95 6.35 8.86 -8.75
N PHE A 96 5.94 9.23 -7.53
CA PHE A 96 4.84 10.19 -7.35
C PHE A 96 5.18 11.55 -7.93
N LEU A 97 6.36 12.08 -7.58
CA LEU A 97 6.82 13.39 -8.05
C LEU A 97 7.01 13.41 -9.57
N ASN A 98 7.45 12.29 -10.18
CA ASN A 98 7.57 12.19 -11.62
C ASN A 98 6.20 12.18 -12.31
N CYS A 99 5.20 11.45 -11.80
CA CYS A 99 3.85 11.48 -12.36
C CYS A 99 3.22 12.89 -12.30
N VAL A 100 3.41 13.63 -11.18
CA VAL A 100 2.90 15.01 -11.07
C VAL A 100 3.55 15.93 -12.11
N LYS A 101 4.87 15.77 -12.36
CA LYS A 101 5.59 16.55 -13.37
C LYS A 101 5.11 16.26 -14.79
N GLU A 102 4.73 15.02 -15.11
CA GLU A 102 4.30 14.62 -16.46
C GLU A 102 2.91 15.14 -16.85
N VAL A 103 2.05 15.41 -15.87
CA VAL A 103 0.65 15.85 -16.10
C VAL A 103 0.46 17.36 -15.93
N SER A 104 1.54 18.10 -15.68
CA SER A 104 1.58 19.57 -15.54
C SER A 104 2.00 20.23 -16.84
#